data_AF-B6JKU5-F1
#
_entry.id   AF-B6JKU5-F1
#
_cell.length_a   1.000
_cell.length_b   1.000
_cell.length_c   1.000
_cell.angle_alpha   90.00
_cell.angle_beta   90.00
_cell.angle_gamma   90.00
#
_symmetry.space_group_name_H-M   'P 1'
#
loop_
_entity.id
_entity.type
_entity.pdbx_description
1 polymer ?
#
loop_
_entity_poly.entity_id
_entity_poly.type
_entity_poly.pdbx_seq_one_letter_code
_entity_poly.pdbx_strand_id
1 'polypeptide(L)'
;MSKKTLIYTEGKKDKNFLSWCLYVWKNEDHFDQAHFDIIYVEGKDKLFSDEFCEKIENILKNKNQEYRQVCIIFDADIKKENQESDAGFNNKLKHICEKFKEKGIDFPREQIFLFPNNQDDGDLETLLSEIANYKEFINCFESYLDCIKKKEHYKPIKNIRKSMWYAYLEALGLENLTKIDIFDNESKIKNKHEENYRRLKEVIKFNSKSLIPLKNFLGQFAENKQKTKLKIF
;
A
#
# COMPACT_ATOMS: atom_id res chain seq x y z
N MET A 1 -11.36 -4.54 -24.50
CA MET A 1 -11.17 -3.76 -23.26
C MET A 1 -9.71 -3.33 -23.18
N SER A 2 -9.41 -2.14 -22.65
CA SER A 2 -8.02 -1.76 -22.39
C SER A 2 -7.45 -2.66 -21.29
N LYS A 3 -6.24 -3.19 -21.50
CA LYS A 3 -5.54 -3.97 -20.47
C LYS A 3 -5.31 -3.10 -19.23
N LYS A 4 -5.45 -3.70 -18.04
CA LYS A 4 -5.28 -3.04 -16.75
C LYS A 4 -3.85 -3.15 -16.23
N THR A 5 -3.55 -2.42 -15.16
CA THR A 5 -2.36 -2.60 -14.32
C THR A 5 -2.74 -3.44 -13.10
N LEU A 6 -1.97 -4.49 -12.85
CA LEU A 6 -2.12 -5.32 -11.66
C LEU A 6 -1.23 -4.81 -10.53
N ILE A 7 -1.80 -4.60 -9.34
CA ILE A 7 -1.06 -4.20 -8.15
C ILE A 7 -1.08 -5.37 -7.15
N TYR A 8 0.10 -5.82 -6.73
CA TYR A 8 0.25 -6.71 -5.59
C TYR A 8 0.57 -5.93 -4.32
N THR A 9 -0.18 -6.19 -3.25
CA THR A 9 0.07 -5.64 -1.91
C THR A 9 0.32 -6.74 -0.89
N GLU A 10 0.97 -6.43 0.24
CA GLU A 10 1.30 -7.43 1.25
C GLU A 10 0.09 -7.83 2.13
N GLY A 11 -0.87 -6.95 2.30
CA GLY A 11 -2.01 -7.17 3.16
C GLY A 11 -3.29 -6.59 2.63
N LYS A 12 -4.40 -7.08 3.22
CA LYS A 12 -5.74 -6.57 2.94
C LYS A 12 -5.88 -5.08 3.28
N LYS A 13 -5.19 -4.60 4.33
CA LYS A 13 -5.21 -3.18 4.71
C LYS A 13 -4.62 -2.28 3.63
N ASP A 14 -3.51 -2.69 3.03
CA ASP A 14 -2.84 -1.96 1.95
C ASP A 14 -3.75 -1.89 0.72
N LYS A 15 -4.36 -3.02 0.35
CA LYS A 15 -5.37 -3.06 -0.70
C LYS A 15 -6.49 -2.05 -0.43
N ASN A 16 -7.06 -2.07 0.79
CA ASN A 16 -8.16 -1.18 1.16
C ASN A 16 -7.73 0.29 1.06
N PHE A 17 -6.56 0.62 1.60
CA PHE A 17 -6.01 1.97 1.55
C PHE A 17 -5.79 2.47 0.11
N LEU A 18 -5.15 1.65 -0.74
CA LEU A 18 -4.96 1.99 -2.16
C LEU A 18 -6.29 2.17 -2.89
N SER A 19 -7.29 1.35 -2.58
CA SER A 19 -8.64 1.48 -3.15
C SER A 19 -9.28 2.81 -2.75
N TRP A 20 -9.09 3.27 -1.50
CA TRP A 20 -9.54 4.60 -1.07
C TRP A 20 -8.82 5.72 -1.82
N CYS A 21 -7.50 5.62 -1.95
CA CYS A 21 -6.69 6.58 -2.70
C CYS A 21 -7.16 6.70 -4.16
N LEU A 22 -7.24 5.58 -4.89
CA LEU A 22 -7.67 5.57 -6.30
C LEU A 22 -9.09 6.13 -6.46
N TYR A 23 -10.01 5.78 -5.57
CA TYR A 23 -11.37 6.30 -5.63
C TYR A 23 -11.42 7.82 -5.41
N VAL A 24 -10.66 8.35 -4.44
CA VAL A 24 -10.57 9.80 -4.20
C VAL A 24 -9.92 10.53 -5.37
N TRP A 25 -8.90 9.94 -5.97
CA TRP A 25 -8.17 10.53 -7.10
C TRP A 25 -8.86 10.31 -8.45
N LYS A 26 -9.96 9.55 -8.54
CA LYS A 26 -10.66 9.21 -9.79
C LYS A 26 -10.99 10.39 -10.70
N ASN A 27 -11.32 11.54 -10.11
CA ASN A 27 -11.69 12.75 -10.86
C ASN A 27 -10.48 13.61 -11.24
N GLU A 28 -9.28 13.21 -10.85
CA GLU A 28 -8.05 13.77 -11.37
C GLU A 28 -7.72 13.00 -12.64
N ASP A 29 -7.39 13.72 -13.72
CA ASP A 29 -6.93 13.12 -14.96
C ASP A 29 -5.88 12.05 -14.60
N HIS A 30 -6.11 10.80 -15.02
CA HIS A 30 -5.20 9.67 -14.83
C HIS A 30 -5.40 8.77 -13.58
N PHE A 31 -6.53 8.73 -12.86
CA PHE A 31 -6.72 7.71 -11.79
C PHE A 31 -8.07 6.99 -11.82
N ASP A 32 -8.59 6.63 -13.00
CA ASP A 32 -9.76 5.76 -13.03
C ASP A 32 -9.42 4.39 -12.43
N GLN A 33 -10.10 4.03 -11.34
CA GLN A 33 -9.96 2.76 -10.64
C GLN A 33 -10.19 1.56 -11.58
N ALA A 34 -10.96 1.73 -12.66
CA ALA A 34 -11.12 0.71 -13.70
C ALA A 34 -9.80 0.30 -14.37
N HIS A 35 -8.73 1.10 -14.27
CA HIS A 35 -7.40 0.77 -14.79
C HIS A 35 -6.58 -0.13 -13.88
N PHE A 36 -6.98 -0.32 -12.63
CA PHE A 36 -6.18 -1.03 -11.64
C PHE A 36 -6.96 -2.20 -11.04
N ASP A 37 -6.34 -3.37 -11.01
CA ASP A 37 -6.78 -4.44 -10.13
C ASP A 37 -5.79 -4.58 -8.97
N ILE A 38 -6.28 -4.65 -7.75
CA ILE A 38 -5.44 -4.75 -6.55
C ILE A 38 -5.69 -6.10 -5.87
N ILE A 39 -4.63 -6.90 -5.78
CA ILE A 39 -4.61 -8.21 -5.13
C ILE A 39 -3.64 -8.13 -3.95
N TYR A 40 -4.07 -8.51 -2.75
CA TYR A 40 -3.13 -8.71 -1.66
C TYR A 40 -2.63 -10.16 -1.69
N VAL A 41 -1.34 -10.36 -1.49
CA VAL A 41 -0.72 -11.66 -1.22
C VAL A 41 -0.65 -11.82 0.28
N GLU A 42 -1.14 -12.91 0.87
CA GLU A 42 -1.17 -13.08 2.34
C GLU A 42 0.25 -13.28 2.93
N GLY A 43 1.05 -12.21 2.96
CA GLY A 43 2.46 -12.21 3.32
C GLY A 43 3.38 -12.11 2.10
N LYS A 44 4.48 -11.35 2.26
CA LYS A 44 5.47 -11.05 1.21
C LYS A 44 6.01 -12.29 0.49
N ASP A 45 6.26 -13.38 1.21
CA ASP A 45 6.88 -14.59 0.64
C ASP A 45 5.96 -15.33 -0.33
N LYS A 46 4.63 -15.18 -0.18
CA LYS A 46 3.67 -15.80 -1.09
C LYS A 46 3.76 -15.24 -2.50
N LEU A 47 4.20 -13.99 -2.67
CA LEU A 47 4.40 -13.39 -4.00
C LEU A 47 5.39 -14.19 -4.86
N PHE A 48 6.34 -14.87 -4.22
CA PHE A 48 7.38 -15.65 -4.88
C PHE A 48 6.99 -17.13 -5.07
N SER A 49 5.72 -17.49 -4.89
CA SER A 49 5.23 -18.81 -5.30
C SER A 49 5.24 -18.92 -6.83
N ASP A 50 5.26 -20.15 -7.35
CA ASP A 50 5.34 -20.39 -8.78
C ASP A 50 4.10 -19.84 -9.52
N GLU A 51 2.92 -19.92 -8.90
CA GLU A 51 1.67 -19.36 -9.44
C GLU A 51 1.76 -17.84 -9.69
N PHE A 52 2.19 -17.08 -8.68
CA PHE A 52 2.32 -15.63 -8.82
C PHE A 52 3.46 -15.24 -9.76
N CYS A 53 4.60 -15.95 -9.68
CA CYS A 53 5.75 -15.74 -10.56
C CYS A 53 5.40 -15.98 -12.03
N GLU A 54 4.69 -17.07 -12.35
CA GLU A 54 4.25 -17.36 -13.71
C GLU A 54 3.30 -16.28 -14.23
N LYS A 55 2.35 -15.83 -13.40
CA LYS A 55 1.44 -14.74 -13.77
C LYS A 55 2.21 -13.44 -14.04
N ILE A 56 3.13 -13.06 -13.16
CA ILE A 56 3.98 -11.87 -13.31
C ILE A 56 4.80 -11.96 -14.60
N GLU A 57 5.47 -13.09 -14.84
CA GLU A 57 6.30 -13.29 -16.02
C GLU A 57 5.48 -13.19 -17.32
N ASN A 58 4.27 -13.77 -17.33
CA ASN A 58 3.35 -13.65 -18.45
C ASN A 58 2.91 -12.20 -18.72
N ILE A 59 2.74 -11.39 -17.67
CA ILE A 59 2.44 -9.96 -17.81
C ILE A 59 3.66 -9.22 -18.39
N LEU A 60 4.85 -9.43 -17.83
CA LEU A 60 6.09 -8.78 -18.28
C LEU A 60 6.43 -9.13 -19.75
N LYS A 61 6.15 -10.38 -20.18
CA LYS A 61 6.33 -10.83 -21.57
C LYS A 61 5.17 -10.44 -22.50
N ASN A 62 4.23 -9.62 -22.04
CA ASN A 62 3.03 -9.20 -22.78
C ASN A 62 2.11 -10.34 -23.25
N LYS A 63 2.20 -11.53 -22.64
CA LYS A 63 1.38 -12.71 -22.96
C LYS A 63 0.04 -12.72 -22.22
N ASN A 64 -0.07 -12.01 -21.11
CA ASN A 64 -1.33 -11.88 -20.37
C ASN A 64 -2.36 -11.05 -21.16
N GLN A 65 -3.60 -11.52 -21.24
CA GLN A 65 -4.67 -10.85 -21.99
C GLN A 65 -5.36 -9.73 -21.21
N GLU A 66 -5.38 -9.82 -19.88
CA GLU A 66 -6.08 -8.90 -18.96
C GLU A 66 -5.19 -7.73 -18.53
N TYR A 67 -3.91 -8.02 -18.26
CA TYR A 67 -2.97 -7.07 -17.67
C TYR A 67 -1.87 -6.68 -18.64
N ARG A 68 -1.57 -5.38 -18.68
CA ARG A 68 -0.46 -4.80 -19.44
C ARG A 68 0.81 -4.75 -18.59
N GLN A 69 0.65 -4.42 -17.32
CA GLN A 69 1.72 -4.14 -16.38
C GLN A 69 1.37 -4.71 -15.02
N VAL A 70 2.39 -4.90 -14.21
CA VAL A 70 2.26 -5.36 -12.83
C VAL A 70 3.20 -4.54 -11.94
N CYS A 71 2.75 -4.12 -10.77
CA CYS A 71 3.57 -3.44 -9.79
C CYS A 71 3.35 -4.01 -8.39
N ILE A 72 4.31 -3.76 -7.50
CA ILE A 72 4.35 -4.27 -6.13
C ILE A 72 4.39 -3.09 -5.17
N ILE A 73 3.52 -3.11 -4.15
CA ILE A 73 3.44 -2.07 -3.11
C ILE A 73 3.46 -2.74 -1.73
N PHE A 74 4.63 -2.78 -1.10
CA PHE A 74 4.87 -3.44 0.20
C PHE A 74 5.38 -2.45 1.25
N ASP A 75 5.47 -2.88 2.51
CA ASP A 75 6.12 -2.11 3.56
C ASP A 75 7.66 -2.18 3.42
N ALA A 76 8.36 -1.07 3.65
CA ALA A 76 9.81 -1.08 3.78
C ALA A 76 10.26 -1.74 5.09
N ASP A 77 9.39 -1.79 6.09
CA ASP A 77 9.67 -2.08 7.50
C ASP A 77 10.62 -1.06 8.15
N ILE A 78 10.64 -1.05 9.48
CA ILE A 78 11.54 -0.22 10.27
C ILE A 78 12.59 -1.10 10.92
N LYS A 79 13.86 -0.92 10.52
CA LYS A 79 15.00 -1.72 11.01
C LYS A 79 15.13 -1.81 12.53
N LYS A 80 14.74 -0.73 13.23
CA LYS A 80 14.82 -0.67 14.70
C LYS A 80 13.74 -1.51 15.40
N GLU A 81 12.68 -1.88 14.68
CA GLU A 81 11.50 -2.53 15.23
C GLU A 81 11.24 -3.92 14.64
N ASN A 82 11.79 -4.19 13.46
CA ASN A 82 11.72 -5.48 12.80
C ASN A 82 13.13 -6.11 12.76
N GLN A 83 13.24 -7.34 13.27
CA GLN A 83 14.50 -8.11 13.32
C GLN A 83 14.76 -8.93 12.06
N GLU A 84 13.82 -8.93 11.11
CA GLU A 84 14.01 -9.57 9.81
C GLU A 84 15.17 -8.90 9.07
N SER A 85 15.98 -9.72 8.39
CA SER A 85 17.18 -9.26 7.70
C SER A 85 16.88 -8.33 6.53
N ASP A 86 15.68 -8.43 5.96
CA ASP A 86 15.19 -7.60 4.88
C ASP A 86 14.47 -6.33 5.36
N ALA A 87 14.43 -6.05 6.66
CA ALA A 87 13.80 -4.83 7.17
C ALA A 87 14.55 -3.56 6.73
N GLY A 88 13.79 -2.51 6.46
CA GLY A 88 14.24 -1.21 5.96
C GLY A 88 14.32 -1.13 4.42
N PHE A 89 14.14 0.08 3.89
CA PHE A 89 13.91 0.35 2.47
C PHE A 89 14.92 -0.35 1.55
N ASN A 90 16.21 -0.11 1.78
CA ASN A 90 17.28 -0.65 0.95
C ASN A 90 17.34 -2.19 1.02
N ASN A 91 17.10 -2.76 2.20
CA ASN A 91 17.18 -4.21 2.39
C ASN A 91 15.97 -4.91 1.78
N LYS A 92 14.78 -4.34 1.98
CA LYS A 92 13.52 -4.86 1.43
C LYS A 92 13.54 -4.86 -0.09
N LEU A 93 13.96 -3.74 -0.68
CA LEU A 93 14.06 -3.62 -2.12
C LEU A 93 15.06 -4.61 -2.71
N LYS A 94 16.23 -4.74 -2.07
CA LYS A 94 17.24 -5.73 -2.46
C LYS A 94 16.68 -7.15 -2.38
N HIS A 95 15.99 -7.49 -1.29
CA HIS A 95 15.39 -8.80 -1.07
C HIS A 95 14.37 -9.15 -2.17
N ILE A 96 13.45 -8.23 -2.49
CA ILE A 96 12.45 -8.45 -3.55
C ILE A 96 13.14 -8.68 -4.90
N CYS A 97 14.13 -7.85 -5.26
CA CYS A 97 14.89 -8.02 -6.50
C CYS A 97 15.65 -9.36 -6.56
N GLU A 98 16.29 -9.77 -5.46
CA GLU A 98 17.00 -11.04 -5.37
C GLU A 98 16.04 -12.23 -5.51
N LYS A 99 14.87 -12.18 -4.88
CA LYS A 99 13.84 -13.23 -4.98
C LYS A 99 13.31 -13.40 -6.40
N PHE A 100 13.06 -12.31 -7.14
CA PHE A 100 12.69 -12.42 -8.55
C PHE A 100 13.82 -12.97 -9.41
N LYS A 101 15.07 -12.56 -9.13
CA LYS A 101 16.23 -13.09 -9.84
C LYS A 101 16.43 -14.59 -9.59
N GLU A 102 16.22 -15.07 -8.37
CA GLU A 102 16.21 -16.51 -8.02
C GLU A 102 15.17 -17.28 -8.84
N LYS A 103 14.04 -16.64 -9.15
CA LYS A 103 12.97 -17.18 -10.00
C LYS A 103 13.19 -16.98 -11.50
N GLY A 104 14.33 -16.42 -11.91
CA GLY A 104 14.64 -16.14 -13.32
C GLY A 104 13.83 -15.00 -13.93
N ILE A 105 13.19 -14.16 -13.10
CA ILE A 105 12.37 -13.03 -13.53
C ILE A 105 13.18 -11.74 -13.39
N ASP A 106 13.36 -11.03 -14.50
CA ASP A 106 13.93 -9.68 -14.51
C ASP A 106 12.82 -8.65 -14.20
N PHE A 107 12.47 -8.51 -12.92
CA PHE A 107 11.40 -7.60 -12.49
C PHE A 107 11.92 -6.15 -12.40
N PRO A 108 11.30 -5.18 -13.11
CA PRO A 108 11.76 -3.80 -13.10
C PRO A 108 11.64 -3.16 -11.71
N ARG A 109 12.74 -2.59 -11.20
CA ARG A 109 12.79 -1.90 -9.90
C ARG A 109 11.77 -0.76 -9.83
N GLU A 110 11.55 -0.07 -10.95
CA GLU A 110 10.62 1.06 -11.08
C GLU A 110 9.15 0.64 -10.92
N GLN A 111 8.86 -0.66 -10.94
CA GLN A 111 7.53 -1.22 -10.65
C GLN A 111 7.37 -1.66 -9.19
N ILE A 112 8.32 -1.30 -8.32
CA ILE A 112 8.27 -1.56 -6.87
C ILE A 112 8.13 -0.21 -6.16
N PHE A 113 7.13 -0.12 -5.29
CA PHE A 113 6.97 0.96 -4.32
C PHE A 113 7.03 0.38 -2.92
N LEU A 114 7.80 1.03 -2.04
CA LEU A 114 7.81 0.67 -0.63
C LEU A 114 7.22 1.81 0.21
N PHE A 115 6.28 1.50 1.09
CA PHE A 115 5.80 2.46 2.07
C PHE A 115 6.94 2.92 2.99
N PRO A 116 6.91 4.19 3.46
CA PRO A 116 5.79 5.13 3.35
C PRO A 116 5.83 5.99 2.08
N ASN A 117 7.00 6.17 1.47
CA ASN A 117 7.25 7.19 0.44
C ASN A 117 8.22 6.75 -0.67
N ASN A 118 8.54 5.46 -0.73
CA ASN A 118 9.51 4.85 -1.66
C ASN A 118 10.95 5.36 -1.52
N GLN A 119 11.35 5.73 -0.31
CA GLN A 119 12.71 6.18 -0.02
C GLN A 119 13.16 5.84 1.40
N ASP A 120 12.27 6.01 2.37
CA ASP A 120 12.59 5.87 3.79
C ASP A 120 12.11 4.52 4.36
N ASP A 121 12.70 4.11 5.48
CA ASP A 121 12.19 3.01 6.30
C ASP A 121 10.79 3.37 6.84
N GLY A 122 9.88 2.39 6.84
CA GLY A 122 8.51 2.62 7.28
C GLY A 122 7.52 1.60 6.74
N ASP A 123 6.26 1.84 7.07
CA ASP A 123 5.13 0.99 6.73
C ASP A 123 3.93 1.86 6.34
N LEU A 124 2.84 1.23 5.92
CA LEU A 124 1.59 1.93 5.66
C LEU A 124 1.15 2.77 6.87
N GLU A 125 1.26 2.24 8.08
CA GLU A 125 0.86 2.98 9.28
C GLU A 125 1.72 4.23 9.54
N THR A 126 2.97 4.27 9.10
CA THR A 126 3.84 5.45 9.09
C THR A 126 3.25 6.53 8.18
N LEU A 127 2.88 6.17 6.94
CA LEU A 127 2.21 7.09 6.01
C LEU A 127 0.84 7.55 6.56
N LEU A 128 0.01 6.64 7.07
CA LEU A 128 -1.30 6.95 7.64
C LEU A 128 -1.19 7.95 8.79
N SER A 129 -0.19 7.76 9.65
CA SER A 129 0.10 8.68 10.75
C SER A 129 0.41 10.06 10.23
N GLU A 130 1.19 10.22 9.14
CA GLU A 130 1.49 11.51 8.52
C GLU A 130 0.24 12.22 7.98
N ILE A 131 -0.66 11.48 7.33
CA ILE A 131 -1.85 12.02 6.66
C ILE A 131 -3.10 12.07 7.54
N ALA A 132 -3.02 11.64 8.80
CA ALA A 132 -4.10 11.79 9.77
C ALA A 132 -4.50 13.26 9.94
N ASN A 133 -5.80 13.55 9.93
CA ASN A 133 -6.30 14.91 10.13
C ASN A 133 -6.23 15.33 11.60
N TYR A 134 -6.61 14.43 12.51
CA TYR A 134 -6.74 14.68 13.95
C TYR A 134 -5.52 14.18 14.73
N LYS A 135 -4.39 14.88 14.60
CA LYS A 135 -3.10 14.50 15.22
C LYS A 135 -3.17 14.40 16.74
N GLU A 136 -4.11 15.10 17.37
CA GLU A 136 -4.37 15.03 18.81
C GLU A 136 -4.63 13.61 19.30
N PHE A 137 -5.33 12.77 18.52
CA PHE A 137 -5.61 11.38 18.92
C PHE A 137 -4.36 10.49 18.83
N ILE A 138 -3.48 10.78 17.87
CA ILE A 138 -2.15 10.13 17.80
C ILE A 138 -1.33 10.51 19.03
N ASN A 139 -1.28 11.80 19.38
CA ASN A 139 -0.56 12.29 20.55
C ASN A 139 -1.12 11.71 21.87
N CYS A 140 -2.45 11.52 21.96
CA CYS A 140 -3.07 10.83 23.09
C CYS A 140 -2.60 9.38 23.19
N PHE A 141 -2.51 8.66 22.08
CA PHE A 141 -2.00 7.30 22.06
C PHE A 141 -0.52 7.24 22.47
N GLU A 142 0.32 8.12 21.95
CA GLU A 142 1.73 8.23 22.36
C GLU A 142 1.88 8.49 23.86
N SER A 143 1.07 9.40 24.42
CA SER A 143 1.03 9.68 25.86
C SER A 143 0.61 8.44 26.67
N TYR A 144 -0.36 7.67 26.16
CA TYR A 144 -0.77 6.39 26.73
C TYR A 144 0.40 5.37 26.72
N LEU A 145 1.16 5.28 25.63
CA LEU A 145 2.34 4.41 25.56
C LEU A 145 3.40 4.80 26.56
N ASP A 146 3.68 6.09 26.70
CA ASP A 146 4.66 6.59 27.66
C ASP A 146 4.23 6.36 29.11
N CYS A 147 2.92 6.41 29.38
CA CYS A 147 2.36 6.02 30.67
C CYS A 147 2.58 4.53 30.95
N ILE A 148 2.29 3.66 29.97
CA ILE A 148 2.40 2.20 30.13
C ILE A 148 3.86 1.74 30.24
N LYS A 149 4.77 2.30 29.45
CA LYS A 149 6.21 1.96 29.50
C LYS A 149 6.83 2.17 30.89
N LYS A 150 6.24 3.03 31.73
CA LYS A 150 6.68 3.32 33.10
C LYS A 150 6.13 2.32 34.14
N LYS A 151 5.34 1.33 33.76
CA LYS A 151 4.71 0.37 34.69
C LYS A 151 5.58 -0.87 34.87
N GLU A 152 5.62 -1.40 36.10
CA GLU A 152 6.48 -2.52 36.51
C GLU A 152 6.28 -3.79 35.67
N HIS A 153 5.05 -4.06 35.22
CA HIS A 153 4.71 -5.25 34.43
C HIS A 153 4.71 -5.01 32.91
N TYR A 154 5.31 -3.91 32.45
CA TYR A 154 5.36 -3.60 31.02
C TYR A 154 6.11 -4.68 30.23
N LYS A 155 5.47 -5.14 29.16
CA LYS A 155 6.11 -5.91 28.09
C LYS A 155 6.03 -5.10 26.80
N PRO A 156 7.07 -5.12 25.95
CA PRO A 156 7.04 -4.45 24.66
C PRO A 156 5.76 -4.77 23.89
N ILE A 157 5.00 -3.74 23.52
CA ILE A 157 3.78 -3.90 22.74
C ILE A 157 4.17 -4.22 21.30
N LYS A 158 3.76 -5.41 20.82
CA LYS A 158 3.92 -5.80 19.42
C LYS A 158 2.94 -5.01 18.56
N ASN A 159 3.34 -4.69 17.32
CA ASN A 159 2.48 -4.01 16.34
C ASN A 159 1.97 -2.63 16.77
N ILE A 160 2.81 -1.86 17.46
CA ILE A 160 2.41 -0.60 18.09
C ILE A 160 1.75 0.40 17.14
N ARG A 161 2.27 0.54 15.92
CA ARG A 161 1.69 1.42 14.88
C ARG A 161 0.31 0.96 14.43
N LYS A 162 0.11 -0.36 14.28
CA LYS A 162 -1.20 -0.95 13.95
C LYS A 162 -2.22 -0.68 15.05
N SER A 163 -1.80 -0.81 16.31
CA SER A 163 -2.64 -0.50 17.47
C SER A 163 -2.98 0.99 17.54
N MET A 164 -2.00 1.87 17.28
CA MET A 164 -2.21 3.32 17.24
C MET A 164 -3.22 3.71 16.16
N TRP A 165 -3.07 3.18 14.95
CA TRP A 165 -4.01 3.45 13.86
C TRP A 165 -5.41 2.91 14.16
N TYR A 166 -5.52 1.74 14.79
CA TYR A 166 -6.80 1.21 15.23
C TYR A 166 -7.47 2.13 16.26
N ALA A 167 -6.72 2.58 17.27
CA ALA A 167 -7.21 3.50 18.29
C ALA A 167 -7.62 4.86 17.70
N TYR A 168 -6.87 5.36 16.71
CA TYR A 168 -7.23 6.57 15.96
C TYR A 168 -8.60 6.43 15.30
N LEU A 169 -8.84 5.34 14.57
CA LEU A 169 -10.13 5.10 13.93
C LEU A 169 -11.25 4.84 14.93
N GLU A 170 -10.98 4.14 16.03
CA GLU A 170 -11.95 3.88 17.10
C GLU A 170 -12.39 5.16 17.82
N ALA A 171 -11.46 6.08 18.12
CA ALA A 171 -11.78 7.40 18.69
C ALA A 171 -12.70 8.23 17.79
N LEU A 172 -12.68 7.93 16.49
CA LEU A 172 -13.50 8.54 15.46
C LEU A 172 -14.74 7.70 15.13
N GLY A 173 -15.01 6.58 15.79
CA GLY A 173 -16.13 5.69 15.47
C GLY A 173 -16.10 5.15 14.03
N LEU A 174 -14.90 4.81 13.56
CA LEU A 174 -14.58 4.31 12.21
C LEU A 174 -13.81 2.98 12.25
N GLU A 175 -13.79 2.28 13.38
CA GLU A 175 -13.04 1.04 13.62
C GLU A 175 -13.37 -0.07 12.61
N ASN A 176 -14.59 -0.05 12.07
CA ASN A 176 -15.06 -1.03 11.08
C ASN A 176 -14.46 -0.82 9.67
N LEU A 177 -13.93 0.38 9.35
CA LEU A 177 -13.34 0.67 8.04
C LEU A 177 -12.16 -0.24 7.69
N THR A 178 -11.42 -0.69 8.70
CA THR A 178 -10.29 -1.60 8.49
C THR A 178 -10.72 -3.04 8.17
N LYS A 179 -11.98 -3.39 8.42
CA LYS A 179 -12.51 -4.77 8.32
C LYS A 179 -13.36 -4.98 7.06
N ILE A 180 -14.00 -3.92 6.57
CA ILE A 180 -14.96 -3.99 5.47
C ILE A 180 -14.35 -3.58 4.14
N ASP A 181 -14.80 -4.24 3.07
CA ASP A 181 -14.60 -3.75 1.71
C ASP A 181 -15.77 -2.81 1.38
N ILE A 182 -15.48 -1.52 1.30
CA ILE A 182 -16.49 -0.48 1.02
C ILE A 182 -16.88 -0.41 -0.45
N PHE A 183 -16.13 -1.07 -1.34
CA PHE A 183 -16.38 -1.05 -2.78
C PHE A 183 -17.15 -2.29 -3.22
N ASP A 184 -18.04 -2.10 -4.20
CA ASP A 184 -18.68 -3.20 -4.93
C ASP A 184 -17.79 -3.71 -6.08
N ASN A 185 -18.30 -4.67 -6.83
CA ASN A 185 -17.59 -5.27 -7.96
C ASN A 185 -17.37 -4.29 -9.12
N GLU A 186 -18.10 -3.17 -9.15
CA GLU A 186 -17.97 -2.10 -10.14
C GLU A 186 -17.07 -0.96 -9.64
N SER A 187 -16.36 -1.17 -8.51
CA SER A 187 -15.52 -0.13 -7.89
C SER A 187 -16.30 1.12 -7.45
N LYS A 188 -17.61 0.98 -7.20
CA LYS A 188 -18.44 2.02 -6.59
C LYS A 188 -18.54 1.78 -5.10
N ILE A 189 -18.73 2.85 -4.33
CA ILE A 189 -19.00 2.72 -2.90
C ILE A 189 -20.36 2.03 -2.75
N LYS A 190 -20.40 0.97 -1.94
CA LYS A 190 -21.65 0.32 -1.56
C LYS A 190 -22.50 1.34 -0.80
N ASN A 191 -23.76 1.56 -1.19
CA ASN A 191 -24.66 2.57 -0.59
C ASN A 191 -24.64 2.56 0.96
N LYS A 192 -24.61 1.37 1.58
CA LYS A 192 -24.53 1.19 3.05
C LYS A 192 -23.25 1.73 3.71
N HIS A 193 -22.26 2.18 2.94
CA HIS A 193 -20.96 2.66 3.38
C HIS A 193 -20.64 4.09 2.90
N GLU A 194 -21.59 4.79 2.28
CA GLU A 194 -21.42 6.19 1.85
C GLU A 194 -21.05 7.11 3.01
N GLU A 195 -21.73 6.97 4.15
CA GLU A 195 -21.44 7.77 5.34
C GLU A 195 -20.04 7.49 5.90
N ASN A 196 -19.67 6.21 5.99
CA ASN A 196 -18.33 5.81 6.44
C ASN A 196 -17.25 6.42 5.54
N TYR A 197 -17.50 6.49 4.23
CA TYR A 197 -16.59 7.11 3.28
C TYR A 197 -16.54 8.63 3.40
N ARG A 198 -17.68 9.30 3.60
CA ARG A 198 -17.71 10.75 3.86
C ARG A 198 -16.83 11.10 5.04
N ARG A 199 -16.99 10.38 6.15
CA ARG A 199 -16.18 10.52 7.37
C ARG A 199 -14.72 10.14 7.15
N LEU A 200 -14.42 9.12 6.32
CA LEU A 200 -13.04 8.77 5.96
C LEU A 200 -12.27 9.96 5.37
N LYS A 201 -12.91 10.73 4.47
CA LYS A 201 -12.32 11.94 3.87
C LYS A 201 -12.10 13.08 4.86
N GLU A 202 -12.83 13.09 5.97
CA GLU A 202 -12.64 14.07 7.05
C GLU A 202 -11.48 13.68 7.98
N VAL A 203 -11.15 12.39 8.07
CA VAL A 203 -10.12 11.89 9.01
C VAL A 203 -8.78 11.60 8.33
N ILE A 204 -8.74 11.48 6.99
CA ILE A 204 -7.52 11.29 6.20
C ILE A 204 -7.35 12.45 5.19
N LYS A 205 -6.17 13.07 5.19
CA LYS A 205 -5.77 14.11 4.23
C LYS A 205 -5.28 13.49 2.91
N PHE A 206 -6.21 13.06 2.06
CA PHE A 206 -5.88 12.47 0.74
C PHE A 206 -5.18 13.44 -0.24
N ASN A 207 -5.16 14.74 0.07
CA ASN A 207 -4.42 15.78 -0.66
C ASN A 207 -3.06 16.12 -0.01
N SER A 208 -2.62 15.36 1.00
CA SER A 208 -1.35 15.59 1.69
C SER A 208 -0.16 15.44 0.73
N LYS A 209 0.89 16.25 0.96
CA LYS A 209 2.17 16.14 0.24
C LYS A 209 2.84 14.78 0.45
N SER A 210 2.60 14.12 1.58
CA SER A 210 3.11 12.77 1.85
C SER A 210 2.60 11.71 0.87
N LEU A 211 1.50 11.98 0.16
CA LEU A 211 0.94 11.07 -0.86
C LEU A 211 1.50 11.32 -2.26
N ILE A 212 2.26 12.39 -2.48
CA ILE A 212 2.86 12.71 -3.79
C ILE A 212 3.71 11.56 -4.33
N PRO A 213 4.57 10.88 -3.54
CA PRO A 213 5.36 9.76 -4.05
C PRO A 213 4.49 8.61 -4.57
N LEU A 214 3.46 8.23 -3.81
CA LEU A 214 2.53 7.16 -4.21
C LEU A 214 1.72 7.56 -5.45
N LYS A 215 1.23 8.80 -5.49
CA LYS A 215 0.51 9.34 -6.64
C LYS A 215 1.39 9.38 -7.88
N ASN A 216 2.63 9.87 -7.78
CA ASN A 216 3.57 9.89 -8.90
C ASN A 216 3.96 8.49 -9.38
N PHE A 217 4.07 7.52 -8.46
CA PHE A 217 4.31 6.12 -8.81
C PHE A 217 3.13 5.55 -9.62
N LEU A 218 1.92 5.63 -9.08
CA LEU A 218 0.73 5.08 -9.73
C LEU A 218 0.38 5.81 -11.05
N GLY A 219 0.62 7.13 -11.13
CA GLY A 219 0.34 7.93 -12.32
C GLY A 219 1.12 7.47 -13.56
N GLN A 220 2.33 6.93 -13.38
CA GLN A 220 3.13 6.37 -14.49
C GLN A 220 2.48 5.14 -15.14
N PHE A 221 1.61 4.43 -14.41
CA PHE A 221 0.90 3.25 -14.87
C PHE A 221 -0.49 3.56 -15.41
N ALA A 222 -1.06 4.69 -15.01
CA ALA A 222 -2.35 5.15 -15.53
C ALA A 222 -2.22 5.94 -16.83
N GLU A 223 -1.12 6.68 -17.01
CA GLU A 223 -0.79 7.24 -18.30
C GLU A 223 -0.46 6.09 -19.27
N ASN A 224 -1.14 6.01 -20.41
CA ASN A 224 -0.83 5.09 -21.51
C ASN A 224 0.61 5.21 -22.07
N LYS A 225 1.47 6.05 -21.48
CA LYS A 225 2.83 6.38 -21.86
C LYS A 225 3.89 5.51 -21.17
N GLN A 226 3.75 4.19 -21.13
CA GLN A 226 4.94 3.41 -21.45
C GLN A 226 5.12 3.45 -22.96
N LYS A 227 5.71 4.58 -23.43
CA LYS A 227 6.57 4.52 -24.60
C LYS A 227 7.56 3.40 -24.27
N THR A 228 7.50 2.33 -25.04
CA THR A 228 8.65 1.55 -25.42
C THR A 228 9.91 2.41 -25.28
N LYS A 229 10.69 2.22 -24.22
CA LYS A 229 12.12 2.50 -24.32
C LYS A 229 12.59 1.55 -25.40
N LEU A 230 12.52 2.00 -26.65
CA LEU A 230 13.31 1.45 -27.73
C LEU A 230 14.71 1.33 -27.16
N LYS A 231 15.24 0.11 -27.17
CA LYS A 231 16.67 -0.11 -27.23
C LYS A 231 17.20 0.81 -28.31
N ILE A 232 17.96 1.83 -27.92
CA ILE A 232 18.83 2.55 -28.83
C ILE A 232 20.21 1.98 -28.55
N PHE A 233 20.82 1.54 -29.65
CA PHE A 233 22.06 0.78 -29.82
C PHE A 233 23.21 1.16 -28.90
#